data_AF-A0A2N2H385-F1
#
_entry.id   AF-A0A2N2H385-F1
#
_cell.length_a   1.000
_cell.length_b   1.000
_cell.length_c   1.000
_cell.angle_alpha   90.00
_cell.angle_beta   90.00
_cell.angle_gamma   90.00
#
_symmetry.space_group_name_H-M   'P 1'
#
loop_
_entity.id
_entity.type
_entity.pdbx_description
1 polymer ?
#
loop_
_entity_poly.entity_id
_entity_poly.type
_entity_poly.pdbx_seq_one_letter_code
_entity_poly.pdbx_strand_id
1 'polypeptide(L)'
;MDKQPAPRSSVSLQGRLFGELTMHRTCPKCEFGVPVNGPSDHLACDRCGELVDVASMIDGALLELRDDPYEERRSGRRYTVGRDGMLTVSGFVQLREEIPACLHCGDPLPLAEPGRDEMLVCATCGTVAETFPPPEALRERHPFFLQCIDAERPTADGQAAARTGEGASALLLGCPNCGAILDTGAKDPRDQGCAFCQTRFMIPDAAWEHLHPVRRKRRWFVELAPSPEHPAQGPLPRGVLEIAASKPEPMSLERREFLNQKAWMKRQAARNSAEKKSTEDASGESAAVAVTPPAPVLTRFRVVVRCRECGTEIPVNGPVRQVTCGTCFATMQVGRFVGNWIREAEHGCCAMPKPARKCRVGGRGLNGETHAEVVDFIACTACGKPLPGVPHGATEAACTACGAAFSTFPGPEWLGDEVISEVQCILCEMEVAPVKDGAEGAAFSDTSTPAGAAVTPVTFDCLGCGSSMPVGPDTGRICRCPFCSRDQYIPDEFWFRLHPPQVARDWFLALGGPLIRNPVLADEAARLQLSWNDADPSVPADDSVPQPTMIDDAAPAWRGHLLFALKIALAAGAALLLLRLCT
;
A
#
# COMPACT_ATOMS: atom_id res chain seq x y z
N MET A 1 -38.18 10.39 4.92
CA MET A 1 -38.52 10.45 3.48
C MET A 1 -37.46 9.66 2.77
N ASP A 2 -37.71 8.38 2.51
CA ASP A 2 -36.81 7.55 1.71
C ASP A 2 -36.81 8.06 0.26
N LYS A 3 -35.68 8.63 -0.18
CA LYS A 3 -35.48 8.96 -1.58
C LYS A 3 -35.41 7.63 -2.34
N GLN A 4 -36.48 7.31 -3.08
CA GLN A 4 -36.41 6.23 -4.08
C GLN A 4 -35.20 6.49 -4.99
N PRO A 5 -34.33 5.50 -5.21
CA PRO A 5 -33.18 5.67 -6.10
C PRO A 5 -33.70 6.01 -7.50
N ALA A 6 -33.19 7.09 -8.07
CA ALA A 6 -33.56 7.50 -9.41
C ALA A 6 -33.31 6.35 -10.41
N PRO A 7 -34.21 6.11 -11.38
CA PRO A 7 -34.03 5.06 -12.36
C PRO A 7 -32.72 5.29 -13.13
N ARG A 8 -31.82 4.30 -13.10
CA ARG A 8 -30.57 4.31 -13.88
C ARG A 8 -30.95 4.35 -15.36
N SER A 9 -30.75 5.50 -16.01
CA SER A 9 -30.88 5.58 -17.47
C SER A 9 -29.83 4.65 -18.09
N SER A 10 -30.28 3.70 -18.91
CA SER A 10 -29.39 2.80 -19.64
C SER A 10 -28.75 3.57 -20.80
N VAL A 11 -27.71 4.35 -20.51
CA VAL A 11 -26.86 4.93 -21.53
C VAL A 11 -26.14 3.78 -22.24
N SER A 12 -26.35 3.65 -23.55
CA SER A 12 -25.67 2.63 -24.34
C SER A 12 -24.17 2.93 -24.36
N LEU A 13 -23.37 2.06 -23.73
CA LEU A 13 -21.91 2.13 -23.72
C LEU A 13 -21.27 1.55 -24.99
N GLN A 14 -22.07 1.18 -25.99
CA GLN A 14 -21.56 0.46 -27.16
C GLN A 14 -20.46 1.24 -27.87
N GLY A 15 -19.25 0.70 -27.82
CA GLY A 15 -18.08 1.20 -28.56
C GLY A 15 -17.22 2.23 -27.84
N ARG A 16 -17.49 2.56 -26.57
CA ARG A 16 -16.62 3.45 -25.78
C ARG A 16 -15.66 2.65 -24.92
N LEU A 17 -14.39 3.05 -24.94
CA LEU A 17 -13.33 2.39 -24.18
C LEU A 17 -12.69 3.39 -23.23
N PHE A 18 -12.58 3.04 -21.95
CA PHE A 18 -12.00 3.93 -20.93
C PHE A 18 -10.75 3.33 -20.31
N GLY A 19 -9.70 4.12 -20.20
CA GLY A 19 -8.50 3.81 -19.43
C GLY A 19 -8.46 4.62 -18.13
N GLU A 20 -8.15 3.99 -17.02
CA GLU A 20 -7.80 4.63 -15.75
C GLU A 20 -6.28 4.73 -15.65
N LEU A 21 -5.78 5.95 -15.48
CA LEU A 21 -4.36 6.26 -15.36
C LEU A 21 -4.06 6.80 -13.96
N THR A 22 -3.07 6.23 -13.27
CA THR A 22 -2.54 6.76 -12.01
C THR A 22 -1.03 6.70 -12.02
N MET A 23 -0.40 7.82 -12.37
CA MET A 23 0.99 7.88 -12.82
C MET A 23 1.85 8.76 -11.93
N HIS A 24 3.13 8.43 -11.78
CA HIS A 24 4.14 9.34 -11.25
C HIS A 24 5.51 9.05 -11.85
N ARG A 25 6.35 10.09 -11.90
CA ARG A 25 7.74 10.02 -12.34
C ARG A 25 8.67 10.55 -11.27
N THR A 26 9.79 9.89 -11.07
CA THR A 26 10.81 10.37 -10.13
C THR A 26 11.50 11.61 -10.68
N CYS A 27 11.60 12.69 -9.90
CA CYS A 27 12.32 13.90 -10.27
C CYS A 27 13.82 13.59 -10.40
N PRO A 28 14.49 13.96 -11.51
CA PRO A 28 15.90 13.63 -11.72
C PRO A 28 16.86 14.39 -10.77
N LYS A 29 16.39 15.48 -10.13
CA LYS A 29 17.23 16.33 -9.27
C LYS A 29 17.16 15.98 -7.79
N CYS A 30 15.96 15.70 -7.28
CA CYS A 30 15.75 15.47 -5.84
C CYS A 30 15.15 14.11 -5.52
N GLU A 31 14.98 13.25 -6.54
CA GLU A 31 14.44 11.90 -6.44
C GLU A 31 13.01 11.82 -5.87
N PHE A 32 12.32 12.96 -5.76
CA PHE A 32 10.95 13.00 -5.27
C PHE A 32 9.97 12.54 -6.36
N GLY A 33 8.94 11.79 -5.98
CA GLY A 33 7.90 11.35 -6.92
C GLY A 33 7.01 12.53 -7.34
N VAL A 34 6.98 12.84 -8.64
CA VAL A 34 6.14 13.87 -9.26
C VAL A 34 4.90 13.20 -9.83
N PRO A 35 3.70 13.45 -9.29
CA PRO A 35 2.48 12.85 -9.81
C PRO A 35 2.11 13.38 -11.19
N VAL A 36 1.73 12.47 -12.09
CA VAL A 36 1.27 12.78 -13.44
C VAL A 36 -0.25 12.65 -13.49
N ASN A 37 -0.92 13.78 -13.25
CA ASN A 37 -2.35 13.88 -13.04
C ASN A 37 -3.14 14.32 -14.28
N GLY A 38 -2.51 14.34 -15.45
CA GLY A 38 -3.13 14.73 -16.72
C GLY A 38 -2.15 14.70 -17.90
N PRO A 39 -2.62 15.05 -19.10
CA PRO A 39 -1.83 15.00 -20.34
C PRO A 39 -0.94 16.24 -20.47
N SER A 40 0.16 16.32 -19.73
CA SER A 40 1.16 17.39 -19.87
C SER A 40 2.46 16.83 -20.42
N ASP A 41 3.25 17.66 -21.11
CA ASP A 41 4.58 17.21 -21.56
C ASP A 41 5.61 17.37 -20.44
N HIS A 42 5.45 18.39 -19.60
CA HIS A 42 6.35 18.68 -18.48
C HIS A 42 5.57 18.99 -17.19
N LEU A 43 6.15 18.61 -16.05
CA LEU A 43 5.64 18.93 -14.71
C LEU A 43 6.76 19.52 -13.85
N ALA A 44 6.51 20.64 -13.19
CA ALA A 44 7.42 21.14 -12.16
C ALA A 44 7.37 20.22 -10.93
N CYS A 45 8.53 19.79 -10.43
CA CYS A 45 8.62 19.04 -9.19
C CYS A 45 8.24 19.93 -8.01
N ASP A 46 7.20 19.55 -7.25
CA ASP A 46 6.71 20.34 -6.11
C ASP A 46 7.78 20.56 -5.00
N ARG A 47 8.81 19.71 -4.96
CA ARG A 47 9.89 19.81 -3.97
C ARG A 47 11.02 20.76 -4.35
N CYS A 48 11.46 20.75 -5.61
CA CYS A 48 12.67 21.46 -6.04
C CYS A 48 12.47 22.39 -7.26
N GLY A 49 11.25 22.46 -7.80
CA GLY A 49 10.88 23.27 -8.96
C GLY A 49 11.40 22.76 -10.31
N GLU A 50 12.23 21.70 -10.33
CA GLU A 50 12.79 21.17 -11.57
C GLU A 50 11.69 20.69 -12.53
N LEU A 51 11.80 21.07 -13.80
CA LEU A 51 10.88 20.58 -14.83
C LEU A 51 11.20 19.12 -15.15
N VAL A 52 10.21 18.25 -14.94
CA VAL A 52 10.26 16.83 -15.21
C VAL A 52 9.49 16.58 -16.50
N ASP A 53 10.19 16.15 -17.55
CA ASP A 53 9.56 15.60 -18.75
C ASP A 53 8.72 14.38 -18.36
N VAL A 54 7.47 14.31 -18.82
CA VAL A 54 6.55 13.18 -18.59
C VAL A 54 5.87 12.73 -19.88
N ALA A 55 6.21 13.34 -21.03
CA ALA A 55 5.60 13.06 -22.32
C ALA A 55 5.78 11.59 -22.73
N SER A 56 7.02 11.08 -22.65
CA SER A 56 7.33 9.69 -23.01
C SER A 56 6.61 8.66 -22.13
N MET A 57 6.36 9.01 -20.87
CA MET A 57 5.61 8.17 -19.94
C MET A 57 4.14 8.06 -20.34
N ILE A 58 3.53 9.18 -20.75
CA ILE A 58 2.14 9.23 -21.22
C ILE A 58 2.01 8.49 -22.54
N ASP A 59 2.95 8.71 -23.48
CA ASP A 59 2.98 7.99 -24.75
C ASP A 59 3.03 6.48 -24.55
N GLY A 60 3.93 6.00 -23.69
CA GLY A 60 4.03 4.58 -23.36
C GLY A 60 2.72 4.03 -22.77
N ALA A 61 2.11 4.74 -21.82
CA ALA A 61 0.84 4.32 -21.22
C ALA A 61 -0.33 4.27 -22.22
N LEU A 62 -0.41 5.23 -23.14
CA LEU A 62 -1.46 5.26 -24.17
C LEU A 62 -1.27 4.17 -25.22
N LEU A 63 -0.03 3.87 -25.62
CA LEU A 63 0.28 2.77 -26.52
C LEU A 63 -0.05 1.42 -25.89
N GLU A 64 0.30 1.20 -24.62
CA GLU A 64 -0.08 -0.01 -23.88
C GLU A 64 -1.60 -0.18 -23.82
N LEU A 65 -2.36 0.90 -23.55
CA LEU A 65 -3.82 0.85 -23.55
C LEU A 65 -4.42 0.50 -24.92
N ARG A 66 -3.78 0.93 -26.01
CA ARG A 66 -4.23 0.64 -27.37
C ARG A 66 -3.96 -0.81 -27.76
N ASP A 67 -2.76 -1.29 -27.45
CA ASP A 67 -2.24 -2.57 -27.94
C ASP A 67 -2.63 -3.77 -27.05
N ASP A 68 -3.17 -3.52 -25.85
CA ASP A 68 -3.71 -4.57 -24.96
C ASP A 68 -4.80 -5.39 -25.69
N PRO A 69 -4.66 -6.72 -25.87
CA PRO A 69 -5.64 -7.53 -26.59
C PRO A 69 -7.01 -7.52 -25.90
N TYR A 70 -8.09 -7.44 -26.68
CA TYR A 70 -9.46 -7.20 -26.19
C TYR A 70 -9.91 -8.09 -25.01
N GLU A 71 -9.51 -9.36 -24.98
CA GLU A 71 -9.87 -10.29 -23.89
C GLU A 71 -9.14 -10.01 -22.57
N GLU A 72 -7.90 -9.53 -22.61
CA GLU A 72 -7.14 -9.18 -21.40
C GLU A 72 -7.67 -7.87 -20.77
N ARG A 73 -8.25 -6.97 -21.58
CA ARG A 73 -8.91 -5.72 -21.15
C ARG A 73 -10.00 -5.94 -20.10
N ARG A 74 -10.75 -7.04 -20.19
CA ARG A 74 -11.83 -7.35 -19.22
C ARG A 74 -11.33 -7.83 -17.86
N SER A 75 -10.10 -8.35 -17.79
CA SER A 75 -9.54 -8.88 -16.55
C SER A 75 -9.08 -7.81 -15.56
N GLY A 76 -9.10 -6.53 -15.96
CA GLY A 76 -8.66 -5.42 -15.13
C GLY A 76 -7.16 -5.48 -14.81
N ARG A 77 -6.36 -5.97 -15.76
CA ARG A 77 -4.92 -6.17 -15.58
C ARG A 77 -4.24 -4.85 -15.18
N ARG A 78 -3.36 -4.96 -14.19
CA ARG A 78 -2.56 -3.87 -13.66
C ARG A 78 -1.22 -3.86 -14.39
N TYR A 79 -0.98 -2.88 -15.24
CA TYR A 79 0.35 -2.67 -15.82
C TYR A 79 1.20 -1.81 -14.90
N THR A 80 2.46 -2.19 -14.74
CA THR A 80 3.50 -1.35 -14.16
C THR A 80 4.50 -1.09 -15.28
N VAL A 81 4.42 0.10 -15.87
CA VAL A 81 5.38 0.52 -16.91
C VAL A 81 6.76 0.60 -16.26
N GLY A 82 7.62 -0.37 -16.55
CA GLY A 82 8.85 -0.62 -15.80
C GLY A 82 10.10 -0.04 -16.46
N ARG A 83 10.75 0.88 -15.73
CA ARG A 83 12.19 1.03 -15.50
C ARG A 83 13.14 1.07 -16.72
N ASP A 84 13.25 2.24 -17.34
CA ASP A 84 14.46 2.61 -18.11
C ASP A 84 15.61 2.94 -17.15
N GLY A 85 16.36 1.91 -16.74
CA GLY A 85 17.76 1.93 -16.27
C GLY A 85 18.18 2.75 -15.03
N MET A 86 17.52 3.87 -14.73
CA MET A 86 17.89 4.81 -13.67
C MET A 86 16.70 5.62 -13.14
N LEU A 87 15.61 5.75 -13.91
CA LEU A 87 14.40 6.45 -13.50
C LEU A 87 13.27 5.47 -13.17
N THR A 88 12.78 5.52 -11.93
CA THR A 88 11.60 4.76 -11.53
C THR A 88 10.36 5.52 -12.00
N VAL A 89 9.81 5.03 -13.11
CA VAL A 89 8.47 5.33 -13.58
C VAL A 89 7.55 4.31 -12.92
N SER A 90 6.46 4.74 -12.29
CA SER A 90 5.40 3.79 -11.96
C SER A 90 4.02 4.40 -12.16
N GLY A 91 3.39 3.90 -13.22
CA GLY A 91 1.99 4.10 -13.55
C GLY A 91 1.19 2.87 -13.17
N PHE A 92 -0.05 3.11 -12.77
CA PHE A 92 -1.12 2.13 -12.86
C PHE A 92 -1.94 2.50 -14.08
N VAL A 93 -2.07 1.55 -14.98
CA VAL A 93 -2.92 1.65 -16.16
C VAL A 93 -3.90 0.50 -16.06
N GLN A 94 -5.20 0.81 -16.07
CA GLN A 94 -6.25 -0.20 -16.09
C GLN A 94 -7.29 0.18 -17.13
N LEU A 95 -7.47 -0.69 -18.10
CA LEU A 95 -8.53 -0.55 -19.08
C LEU A 95 -9.80 -1.16 -18.53
N ARG A 96 -10.93 -0.46 -18.67
CA ARG A 96 -12.25 -0.95 -18.27
C ARG A 96 -13.28 -0.58 -19.33
N GLU A 97 -14.26 -1.47 -19.51
CA GLU A 97 -15.52 -1.14 -20.21
C GLU A 97 -16.47 -0.35 -19.29
N GLU A 98 -16.04 -0.08 -18.04
CA GLU A 98 -16.81 0.64 -17.03
C GLU A 98 -16.71 2.16 -17.24
N ILE A 99 -17.81 2.83 -16.97
CA ILE A 99 -17.91 4.29 -16.96
C ILE A 99 -16.93 4.86 -15.92
N PRO A 100 -16.22 5.96 -16.23
CA PRO A 100 -15.37 6.67 -15.28
C PRO A 100 -16.09 6.91 -13.95
N ALA A 101 -15.45 6.51 -12.84
CA ALA A 101 -16.02 6.66 -11.51
C ALA A 101 -15.65 8.02 -10.91
N CYS A 102 -16.57 8.63 -10.19
CA CYS A 102 -16.34 9.83 -9.41
C CYS A 102 -15.19 9.59 -8.41
N LEU A 103 -14.22 10.51 -8.35
CA LEU A 103 -13.09 10.39 -7.43
C LEU A 103 -13.47 10.51 -5.97
N HIS A 104 -14.64 11.08 -5.67
CA HIS A 104 -15.11 11.28 -4.30
C HIS A 104 -15.92 10.10 -3.77
N CYS A 105 -17.03 9.72 -4.42
CA CYS A 105 -17.91 8.65 -3.94
C CYS A 105 -17.73 7.30 -4.66
N GLY A 106 -17.02 7.26 -5.79
CA GLY A 106 -16.84 6.04 -6.59
C GLY A 106 -18.00 5.70 -7.53
N ASP A 107 -19.10 6.46 -7.52
CA ASP A 107 -20.21 6.22 -8.44
C ASP A 107 -19.89 6.63 -9.88
N PRO A 108 -20.46 5.97 -10.89
CA PRO A 108 -20.29 6.33 -12.30
C PRO A 108 -20.62 7.80 -12.57
N LEU A 109 -19.71 8.50 -13.27
CA LEU A 109 -19.94 9.85 -13.76
C LEU A 109 -20.85 9.83 -14.99
N PRO A 110 -21.62 10.91 -15.25
CA PRO A 110 -22.29 11.06 -16.53
C PRO A 110 -21.24 11.10 -17.66
N LEU A 111 -21.62 10.63 -18.85
CA LEU A 111 -20.74 10.63 -20.00
C LEU A 111 -20.95 11.90 -20.84
N ALA A 112 -19.87 12.61 -21.14
CA ALA A 112 -19.86 13.70 -22.12
C ALA A 112 -19.77 13.17 -23.57
N GLU A 113 -20.09 14.04 -24.53
CA GLU A 113 -19.72 13.82 -25.93
C GLU A 113 -18.19 13.99 -26.09
N PRO A 114 -17.49 13.04 -26.74
CA PRO A 114 -16.04 13.12 -26.91
C PRO A 114 -15.62 14.38 -27.68
N GLY A 115 -14.47 14.96 -27.31
CA GLY A 115 -13.90 16.13 -27.95
C GLY A 115 -14.42 17.47 -27.43
N ARG A 116 -15.38 17.48 -26.50
CA ARG A 116 -15.95 18.71 -25.92
C ARG A 116 -15.29 19.09 -24.60
N ASP A 117 -15.35 20.38 -24.29
CA ASP A 117 -14.93 20.91 -22.99
C ASP A 117 -16.18 21.09 -22.11
N GLU A 118 -16.35 20.23 -21.10
CA GLU A 118 -17.56 20.18 -20.27
C GLU A 118 -17.25 19.90 -18.79
N MET A 119 -18.25 20.12 -17.94
CA MET A 119 -18.21 19.81 -16.51
C MET A 119 -19.19 18.68 -16.19
N LEU A 120 -18.67 17.54 -15.75
CA LEU A 120 -19.47 16.39 -15.34
C LEU A 120 -19.81 16.51 -13.85
N VAL A 121 -21.09 16.59 -13.51
CA VAL A 121 -21.52 16.62 -12.11
C VAL A 121 -21.94 15.22 -11.67
N CYS A 122 -21.28 14.68 -10.65
CA CYS A 122 -21.66 13.39 -10.08
C CYS A 122 -23.09 13.46 -9.50
N ALA A 123 -23.99 12.60 -9.98
CA ALA A 123 -25.38 12.60 -9.56
C ALA A 123 -25.58 12.24 -8.07
N THR A 124 -24.64 11.53 -7.45
CA THR A 124 -24.74 11.12 -6.04
C THR A 124 -24.21 12.18 -5.07
N CYS A 125 -22.96 12.62 -5.25
CA CYS A 125 -22.29 13.50 -4.29
C CYS A 125 -22.17 14.95 -4.74
N GLY A 126 -22.54 15.27 -5.99
CA GLY A 126 -22.45 16.62 -6.55
C GLY A 126 -21.04 17.09 -6.91
N THR A 127 -20.01 16.26 -6.68
CA THR A 127 -18.64 16.57 -7.09
C THR A 127 -18.57 16.79 -8.60
N VAL A 128 -17.86 17.85 -9.00
CA VAL A 128 -17.65 18.20 -10.41
C VAL A 128 -16.33 17.62 -10.89
N ALA A 129 -16.36 16.94 -12.03
CA ALA A 129 -15.20 16.44 -12.75
C ALA A 129 -15.08 17.16 -14.10
N GLU A 130 -13.91 17.75 -14.35
CA GLU A 130 -13.62 18.40 -15.63
C GLU A 130 -13.43 17.37 -16.74
N THR A 131 -13.91 17.67 -17.94
CA THR A 131 -13.66 16.83 -19.13
C THR A 131 -13.28 17.71 -20.31
N PHE A 132 -12.25 17.30 -21.05
CA PHE A 132 -11.71 18.10 -22.15
C PHE A 132 -11.01 17.26 -23.22
N PRO A 133 -10.94 17.73 -24.48
CA PRO A 133 -10.19 17.05 -25.52
C PRO A 133 -8.70 17.01 -25.19
N PRO A 134 -7.96 15.97 -25.59
CA PRO A 134 -6.50 15.91 -25.41
C PRO A 134 -5.81 17.11 -26.06
N PRO A 135 -4.67 17.57 -25.51
CA PRO A 135 -3.85 18.60 -26.15
C PRO A 135 -3.51 18.23 -27.59
N GLU A 136 -3.44 19.22 -28.47
CA GLU A 136 -3.27 19.01 -29.92
C GLU A 136 -2.05 18.14 -30.23
N ALA A 137 -0.89 18.44 -29.64
CA ALA A 137 0.35 17.66 -29.81
C ALA A 137 0.21 16.19 -29.38
N LEU A 138 -0.67 15.87 -28.42
CA LEU A 138 -0.92 14.49 -28.00
C LEU A 138 -1.94 13.81 -28.91
N ARG A 139 -2.92 14.56 -29.42
CA ARG A 139 -3.93 14.09 -30.38
C ARG A 139 -3.31 13.75 -31.73
N GLU A 140 -2.31 14.52 -32.18
CA GLU A 140 -1.55 14.22 -33.41
C GLU A 140 -0.76 12.91 -33.28
N ARG A 141 -0.13 12.68 -32.12
CA ARG A 141 0.61 11.44 -31.83
C ARG A 141 -0.32 10.24 -31.62
N HIS A 142 -1.46 10.46 -30.97
CA HIS A 142 -2.42 9.42 -30.57
C HIS A 142 -3.83 9.81 -31.00
N PRO A 143 -4.18 9.67 -32.30
CA PRO A 143 -5.49 10.08 -32.81
C PRO A 143 -6.67 9.25 -32.24
N PHE A 144 -6.37 8.11 -31.60
CA PHE A 144 -7.36 7.31 -30.88
C PHE A 144 -7.64 7.85 -29.47
N PHE A 145 -6.88 8.81 -28.96
CA PHE A 145 -7.17 9.44 -27.67
C PHE A 145 -8.22 10.54 -27.87
N LEU A 146 -9.42 10.35 -27.32
CA LEU A 146 -10.57 11.19 -27.60
C LEU A 146 -10.86 12.23 -26.52
N GLN A 147 -10.72 11.86 -25.25
CA GLN A 147 -11.17 12.70 -24.13
C GLN A 147 -10.38 12.45 -22.85
N CYS A 148 -10.03 13.51 -22.12
CA CYS A 148 -9.49 13.46 -20.77
C CYS A 148 -10.61 13.73 -19.77
N ILE A 149 -10.71 12.93 -18.71
CA ILE A 149 -11.75 13.07 -17.68
C ILE A 149 -11.08 13.12 -16.30
N ASP A 150 -11.38 14.18 -15.56
CA ASP A 150 -10.81 14.53 -14.25
C ASP A 150 -9.26 14.65 -14.25
N ALA A 151 -8.71 15.06 -15.40
CA ALA A 151 -7.28 15.29 -15.61
C ALA A 151 -6.88 16.75 -15.28
N GLU A 152 -5.61 17.00 -14.96
CA GLU A 152 -5.05 18.36 -14.87
C GLU A 152 -4.85 18.90 -16.28
N ARG A 153 -5.38 20.10 -16.58
CA ARG A 153 -5.13 20.75 -17.86
C ARG A 153 -3.68 21.23 -17.94
N PRO A 154 -3.01 21.01 -19.07
CA PRO A 154 -1.80 21.75 -19.37
C PRO A 154 -2.13 23.23 -19.59
N THR A 155 -1.22 24.10 -19.20
CA THR A 155 -1.19 25.51 -19.59
C THR A 155 -0.82 25.62 -21.07
N ALA A 156 -0.92 26.83 -21.62
CA ALA A 156 -0.52 27.11 -23.00
C ALA A 156 0.93 26.69 -23.32
N ASP A 157 1.81 26.67 -22.32
CA ASP A 157 3.22 26.27 -22.46
C ASP A 157 3.42 24.74 -22.34
N GLY A 158 2.34 23.95 -22.30
CA GLY A 158 2.38 22.48 -22.16
C GLY A 158 2.77 21.98 -20.76
N GLN A 159 2.89 22.89 -19.78
CA GLN A 159 3.14 22.56 -18.38
C GLN A 159 1.82 22.34 -17.66
N ALA A 160 1.67 21.35 -16.77
CA ALA A 160 0.47 21.33 -15.94
C ALA A 160 0.39 22.61 -15.13
N ALA A 161 -0.79 23.25 -15.11
CA ALA A 161 -1.02 24.45 -14.31
C ALA A 161 -0.50 24.20 -12.90
N ALA A 162 0.56 24.92 -12.52
CA ALA A 162 0.96 24.95 -11.13
C ALA A 162 -0.29 25.42 -10.39
N ARG A 163 -0.78 24.60 -9.47
CA ARG A 163 -1.71 25.10 -8.46
C ARG A 163 -0.89 26.06 -7.60
N THR A 164 -0.65 27.28 -8.09
CA THR A 164 -0.48 28.40 -7.18
C THR A 164 -1.77 28.37 -6.39
N GLY A 165 -1.68 27.95 -5.13
CA GLY A 165 -2.85 27.85 -4.27
C GLY A 165 -3.44 29.26 -4.19
N GLU A 166 -4.39 29.58 -5.07
CA GLU A 166 -5.26 30.74 -4.97
C GLU A 166 -6.10 30.49 -3.72
N GLY A 167 -5.52 30.76 -2.56
CA GLY A 167 -6.05 30.35 -1.26
C GLY A 167 -5.01 29.95 -0.21
N ALA A 168 -3.73 29.74 -0.57
CA ALA A 168 -2.69 29.52 0.44
C ALA A 168 -2.47 30.86 1.19
N SER A 169 -3.01 30.96 2.40
CA SER A 169 -2.77 32.09 3.31
C SER A 169 -1.28 32.22 3.57
N ALA A 170 -0.79 33.46 3.66
CA ALA A 170 0.55 33.72 4.14
C ALA A 170 0.73 33.07 5.53
N LEU A 171 1.88 32.44 5.72
CA LEU A 171 2.22 31.67 6.90
C LEU A 171 3.23 32.46 7.73
N LEU A 172 2.93 32.67 9.02
CA LEU A 172 3.87 33.30 9.93
C LEU A 172 4.88 32.29 10.45
N LEU A 173 6.16 32.56 10.19
CA LEU A 173 7.29 31.78 10.68
C LEU A 173 8.14 32.61 11.64
N GLY A 174 8.67 32.01 12.70
CA GLY A 174 9.69 32.62 13.53
C GLY A 174 11.09 32.37 12.96
N CYS A 175 11.94 33.38 12.90
CA CYS A 175 13.32 33.20 12.47
C CYS A 175 14.03 32.30 13.47
N PRO A 176 14.67 31.20 13.04
CA PRO A 176 15.31 30.25 13.96
C PRO A 176 16.50 30.86 14.72
N ASN A 177 17.07 31.97 14.22
CA ASN A 177 18.21 32.63 14.84
C ASN A 177 17.80 33.75 15.82
N CYS A 178 16.95 34.69 15.38
CA CYS A 178 16.60 35.87 16.20
C CYS A 178 15.14 35.92 16.68
N GLY A 179 14.31 34.94 16.30
CA GLY A 179 12.89 34.89 16.67
C GLY A 179 11.99 35.90 15.92
N ALA A 180 12.55 36.75 15.04
CA ALA A 180 11.76 37.72 14.30
C ALA A 180 10.72 37.04 13.38
N ILE A 181 9.55 37.65 13.29
CA ILE A 181 8.42 37.12 12.52
C ILE A 181 8.67 37.34 11.02
N LEU A 182 8.39 36.31 10.24
CA LEU A 182 8.56 36.25 8.79
C LEU A 182 7.17 35.98 8.20
N ASP A 183 6.73 36.87 7.33
CA ASP A 183 5.47 36.73 6.60
C ASP A 183 5.78 36.05 5.26
N THR A 184 5.66 34.72 5.24
CA THR A 184 6.07 33.89 4.10
C THR A 184 4.85 33.46 3.30
N GLY A 185 4.82 33.78 2.01
CA GLY A 185 3.77 33.43 1.07
C GLY A 185 4.18 32.39 0.02
N ALA A 186 3.22 31.97 -0.81
CA ALA A 186 3.41 30.98 -1.88
C ALA A 186 4.30 31.44 -3.06
N LYS A 187 4.79 32.69 -3.04
CA LYS A 187 5.72 33.23 -4.04
C LYS A 187 7.16 33.30 -3.51
N ASP A 188 7.35 33.12 -2.20
CA ASP A 188 8.67 33.23 -1.61
C ASP A 188 9.49 31.96 -1.88
N PRO A 189 10.80 32.10 -2.15
CA PRO A 189 11.67 30.95 -2.33
C PRO A 189 11.81 30.16 -1.03
N ARG A 190 12.07 28.85 -1.15
CA ARG A 190 12.26 27.97 0.01
C ARG A 190 13.42 28.40 0.91
N ASP A 191 14.48 28.92 0.31
CA ASP A 191 15.61 29.53 0.99
C ASP A 191 15.41 31.04 1.05
N GLN A 192 15.10 31.55 2.24
CA GLN A 192 14.81 32.96 2.49
C GLN A 192 15.74 33.53 3.57
N GLY A 193 16.07 34.81 3.43
CA GLY A 193 16.85 35.55 4.42
C GLY A 193 15.94 36.24 5.43
N CYS A 194 16.29 36.17 6.71
CA CYS A 194 15.62 36.97 7.73
C CYS A 194 15.88 38.47 7.48
N ALA A 195 14.83 39.26 7.33
CA ALA A 195 14.96 40.72 7.13
C ALA A 195 15.67 41.45 8.29
N PHE A 196 15.71 40.84 9.48
CA PHE A 196 16.28 41.45 10.68
C PHE A 196 17.74 41.04 10.93
N CYS A 197 18.01 39.73 11.07
CA CYS A 197 19.36 39.23 11.36
C CYS A 197 20.13 38.76 10.12
N GLN A 198 19.52 38.82 8.93
CA GLN A 198 20.10 38.39 7.65
C GLN A 198 20.50 36.92 7.56
N THR A 199 20.22 36.12 8.59
CA THR A 199 20.43 34.67 8.55
C THR A 199 19.53 34.05 7.48
N ARG A 200 20.12 33.31 6.55
CA ARG A 200 19.41 32.47 5.59
C ARG A 200 18.92 31.22 6.30
N PHE A 201 17.69 30.82 6.03
CA PHE A 201 17.14 29.58 6.54
C PHE A 201 16.22 28.97 5.48
N MET A 202 16.08 27.66 5.54
CA MET A 202 15.13 26.94 4.72
C MET A 202 13.77 26.91 5.42
N ILE A 203 12.70 27.20 4.69
CA ILE A 203 11.33 26.99 5.16
C ILE A 203 11.17 25.49 5.50
N PRO A 204 10.74 25.15 6.73
CA PRO A 204 10.50 23.77 7.12
C PRO A 204 9.51 23.08 6.18
N ASP A 205 9.69 21.78 5.91
CA ASP A 205 8.93 21.05 4.88
C ASP A 205 7.42 21.21 5.04
N ALA A 206 6.86 21.02 6.24
CA ALA A 206 5.42 21.20 6.47
C ALA A 206 4.91 22.63 6.20
N ALA A 207 5.73 23.66 6.50
CA ALA A 207 5.41 25.04 6.15
C ALA A 207 5.48 25.27 4.63
N TRP A 208 6.49 24.69 3.98
CA TRP A 208 6.66 24.75 2.53
C TRP A 208 5.49 24.07 1.80
N GLU A 209 5.10 22.88 2.23
CA GLU A 209 3.99 22.10 1.68
C GLU A 209 2.63 22.77 1.88
N HIS A 210 2.46 23.59 2.92
CA HIS A 210 1.25 24.41 3.09
C HIS A 210 1.18 25.57 2.10
N LEU A 211 2.31 26.24 1.89
CA LEU A 211 2.44 27.32 0.91
C LEU A 211 2.42 26.79 -0.53
N HIS A 212 2.90 25.56 -0.73
CA HIS A 212 3.04 24.86 -2.00
C HIS A 212 2.46 23.46 -1.87
N PRO A 213 1.11 23.32 -1.87
CA PRO A 213 0.46 22.04 -1.73
C PRO A 213 1.03 21.02 -2.70
N VAL A 214 1.69 19.99 -2.17
CA VAL A 214 2.25 18.91 -2.97
C VAL A 214 1.11 18.31 -3.78
N ARG A 215 1.32 18.17 -5.09
CA ARG A 215 0.34 17.49 -5.93
C ARG A 215 0.15 16.11 -5.34
N ARG A 216 -1.10 15.73 -5.16
CA ARG A 216 -1.44 14.37 -4.76
C ARG A 216 -1.59 13.54 -6.01
N LYS A 217 -1.09 12.31 -5.96
CA LYS A 217 -1.33 11.34 -7.03
C LYS A 217 -2.83 11.08 -7.11
N ARG A 218 -3.46 11.51 -8.21
CA ARG A 218 -4.85 11.19 -8.49
C ARG A 218 -4.94 10.27 -9.69
N ARG A 219 -5.96 9.42 -9.68
CA ARG A 219 -6.38 8.73 -10.88
C ARG A 219 -7.11 9.75 -11.78
N TRP A 220 -6.96 9.59 -13.07
CA TRP A 220 -7.70 10.32 -14.09
C TRP A 220 -8.03 9.33 -15.22
N PHE A 221 -9.02 9.65 -16.04
CA PHE A 221 -9.50 8.74 -17.05
C PHE A 221 -9.25 9.28 -18.45
N VAL A 222 -9.06 8.35 -19.38
CA VAL A 222 -8.94 8.61 -20.80
C VAL A 222 -10.03 7.86 -21.53
N GLU A 223 -10.67 8.52 -22.48
CA GLU A 223 -11.54 7.87 -23.44
C GLU A 223 -10.77 7.60 -24.73
N LEU A 224 -10.88 6.38 -25.23
CA LEU A 224 -10.20 5.91 -26.42
C LEU A 224 -11.22 5.54 -27.50
N ALA A 225 -10.89 5.86 -28.74
CA ALA A 225 -11.59 5.36 -29.91
C ALA A 225 -11.40 3.83 -29.99
N PRO A 226 -12.42 3.08 -30.41
CA PRO A 226 -12.24 1.67 -30.72
C PRO A 226 -11.23 1.52 -31.86
N SER A 227 -10.29 0.58 -31.73
CA SER A 227 -9.30 0.32 -32.77
C SER A 227 -10.00 -0.11 -34.07
N PRO A 228 -9.67 0.49 -35.23
CA PRO A 228 -10.27 0.12 -36.51
C PRO A 228 -9.91 -1.32 -36.92
N GLU A 229 -8.80 -1.86 -36.42
CA GLU A 229 -8.36 -3.23 -36.68
C GLU A 229 -9.18 -4.27 -35.89
N HIS A 230 -9.87 -3.83 -34.84
CA HIS A 230 -10.79 -4.64 -34.06
C HIS A 230 -12.14 -3.92 -34.05
N PRO A 231 -12.80 -3.77 -35.22
CA PRO A 231 -14.10 -3.13 -35.29
C PRO A 231 -14.97 -3.86 -34.28
N ALA A 232 -15.52 -3.11 -33.31
CA ALA A 232 -16.33 -3.64 -32.23
C ALA A 232 -17.19 -4.75 -32.81
N GLN A 233 -16.90 -6.01 -32.43
CA GLN A 233 -17.60 -7.16 -32.99
C GLN A 233 -19.07 -6.79 -32.88
N GLY A 234 -19.75 -6.68 -34.04
CA GLY A 234 -21.09 -6.09 -34.12
C GLY A 234 -22.00 -6.71 -33.05
N PRO A 235 -23.07 -6.02 -32.63
CA PRO A 235 -23.94 -6.50 -31.55
C PRO A 235 -24.13 -8.00 -31.72
N LEU A 236 -23.67 -8.79 -30.72
CA LEU A 236 -23.70 -10.25 -30.76
C LEU A 236 -24.98 -10.66 -31.50
N PRO A 237 -24.87 -11.38 -32.63
CA PRO A 237 -26.00 -11.53 -33.54
C PRO A 237 -27.22 -11.92 -32.72
N ARG A 238 -28.31 -11.15 -32.88
CA ARG A 238 -29.60 -11.34 -32.18
C ARG A 238 -30.14 -12.78 -32.25
N GLY A 239 -29.55 -13.63 -33.10
CA GLY A 239 -29.85 -15.06 -33.25
C GLY A 239 -29.56 -15.96 -32.05
N VAL A 240 -28.89 -15.52 -30.97
CA VAL A 240 -28.70 -16.40 -29.78
C VAL A 240 -29.99 -16.58 -28.95
N LEU A 241 -31.04 -15.78 -29.18
CA LEU A 241 -32.37 -15.98 -28.56
C LEU A 241 -33.40 -16.69 -29.47
N GLU A 242 -33.05 -17.01 -30.73
CA GLU A 242 -33.98 -17.67 -31.67
C GLU A 242 -33.57 -19.10 -32.10
N ILE A 243 -32.52 -19.69 -31.50
CA ILE A 243 -32.20 -21.12 -31.68
C ILE A 243 -33.01 -21.96 -30.67
N ALA A 244 -34.34 -21.87 -30.74
CA ALA A 244 -35.27 -22.77 -30.05
C ALA A 244 -36.15 -23.58 -31.00
N ALA A 245 -35.94 -23.51 -32.32
CA ALA A 245 -36.80 -24.19 -33.29
C ALA A 245 -36.09 -24.76 -34.54
N SER A 246 -34.78 -24.97 -34.52
CA SER A 246 -34.09 -25.74 -35.58
C SER A 246 -33.51 -27.04 -35.03
N LYS A 247 -33.59 -28.10 -35.86
CA LYS A 247 -33.15 -29.47 -35.60
C LYS A 247 -31.79 -29.52 -34.89
N PRO A 248 -31.57 -30.45 -33.95
CA PRO A 248 -30.29 -30.58 -33.28
C PRO A 248 -29.20 -30.89 -34.31
N GLU A 249 -28.27 -29.96 -34.50
CA GLU A 249 -26.99 -30.29 -35.11
C GLU A 249 -26.28 -31.36 -34.27
N PRO A 250 -25.51 -32.24 -34.90
CA PRO A 250 -24.71 -33.24 -34.18
C PRO A 250 -23.79 -32.51 -33.18
N MET A 251 -23.88 -32.91 -31.91
CA MET A 251 -22.99 -32.44 -30.84
C MET A 251 -21.54 -32.40 -31.34
N SER A 252 -20.91 -31.23 -31.30
CA SER A 252 -19.50 -31.10 -31.62
C SER A 252 -18.67 -32.02 -30.73
N LEU A 253 -17.56 -32.55 -31.29
CA LEU A 253 -16.64 -33.45 -30.60
C LEU A 253 -16.19 -32.87 -29.24
N GLU A 254 -15.88 -31.57 -29.22
CA GLU A 254 -15.45 -30.82 -28.04
C GLU A 254 -16.52 -30.79 -26.94
N ARG A 255 -17.80 -30.62 -27.29
CA ARG A 255 -18.89 -30.65 -26.30
C ARG A 255 -19.07 -32.05 -25.71
N ARG A 256 -18.80 -33.10 -26.51
CA ARG A 256 -18.82 -34.49 -26.07
C ARG A 256 -17.66 -34.80 -25.12
N GLU A 257 -16.47 -34.30 -25.41
CA GLU A 257 -15.30 -34.40 -24.55
C GLU A 257 -15.49 -33.68 -23.22
N PHE A 258 -16.03 -32.46 -23.25
CA PHE A 258 -16.34 -31.70 -22.04
C PHE A 258 -17.35 -32.43 -21.13
N LEU A 259 -18.42 -33.00 -21.71
CA LEU A 259 -19.41 -33.77 -20.94
C LEU A 259 -18.81 -35.07 -20.38
N ASN A 260 -17.91 -35.73 -21.11
CA ASN A 260 -17.19 -36.90 -20.64
C ASN A 260 -16.25 -36.55 -19.47
N GLN A 261 -15.52 -35.43 -19.56
CA GLN A 261 -14.63 -34.95 -18.50
C GLN A 261 -15.42 -34.59 -17.23
N LYS A 262 -16.57 -33.91 -17.39
CA LYS A 262 -17.48 -33.61 -16.27
C LYS A 262 -18.05 -34.88 -15.62
N ALA A 263 -18.43 -35.88 -16.42
CA ALA A 263 -18.91 -37.17 -15.91
C ALA A 263 -17.81 -37.98 -15.21
N TRP A 264 -16.55 -37.85 -15.65
CA TRP A 264 -15.40 -38.46 -14.99
C TRP A 264 -15.10 -37.81 -13.63
N MET A 265 -15.08 -36.47 -13.56
CA MET A 265 -14.89 -35.76 -12.29
C MET A 265 -15.97 -36.09 -11.26
N LYS A 266 -17.24 -36.23 -11.69
CA LYS A 266 -18.34 -36.63 -10.81
C LYS A 266 -18.17 -38.05 -10.27
N ARG A 267 -17.60 -38.98 -11.06
CA ARG A 267 -17.28 -40.35 -10.63
C ARG A 267 -16.12 -40.38 -9.64
N GLN A 268 -15.09 -39.56 -9.83
CA GLN A 268 -13.97 -39.43 -8.89
C GLN A 268 -14.44 -38.88 -7.53
N ALA A 269 -15.25 -37.81 -7.51
CA ALA A 269 -15.81 -37.27 -6.28
C ALA A 269 -16.66 -38.30 -5.50
N ALA A 270 -17.46 -39.10 -6.20
CA ALA A 270 -18.27 -40.15 -5.58
C ALA A 270 -17.41 -41.28 -5.00
N ARG A 271 -16.30 -41.62 -5.66
CA ARG A 271 -15.36 -42.65 -5.21
C ARG A 271 -14.61 -42.21 -3.95
N ASN A 272 -14.11 -40.98 -3.92
CA ASN A 272 -13.46 -40.41 -2.73
C ASN A 272 -14.43 -40.33 -1.54
N SER A 273 -15.69 -39.99 -1.79
CA SER A 273 -16.74 -39.97 -0.74
C SER A 273 -17.03 -41.38 -0.19
N ALA A 274 -17.00 -42.41 -1.04
CA ALA A 274 -17.21 -43.79 -0.61
C ALA A 274 -16.01 -44.34 0.19
N GLU A 275 -14.77 -44.02 -0.22
CA GLU A 275 -13.56 -44.38 0.53
C GLU A 275 -13.53 -43.75 1.92
N LYS A 276 -13.89 -42.45 2.02
CA LYS A 276 -13.98 -41.75 3.30
C LYS A 276 -15.03 -42.38 4.24
N LYS A 277 -16.19 -42.75 3.70
CA LYS A 277 -17.23 -43.44 4.47
C LYS A 277 -16.79 -44.82 4.95
N SER A 278 -16.06 -45.57 4.12
CA SER A 278 -15.54 -46.89 4.51
C SER A 278 -14.44 -46.83 5.57
N THR A 279 -13.69 -45.73 5.65
CA THR A 279 -12.68 -45.52 6.69
C THR A 279 -13.30 -45.06 8.00
N GLU A 280 -14.35 -44.25 7.96
CA GLU A 280 -15.14 -43.88 9.15
C GLU A 280 -15.84 -45.11 9.77
N ASP A 281 -16.49 -45.96 8.96
CA ASP A 281 -17.21 -47.15 9.45
C ASP A 281 -16.27 -48.27 9.99
N ALA A 282 -14.98 -48.26 9.63
CA ALA A 282 -13.99 -49.24 10.09
C ALA A 282 -13.28 -48.85 11.40
N SER A 283 -13.49 -47.63 11.91
CA SER A 283 -12.87 -47.12 13.14
C SER A 283 -13.78 -47.27 14.36
N GLY A 284 -14.09 -48.51 14.74
CA GLY A 284 -14.69 -48.79 16.04
C GLY A 284 -13.71 -48.43 17.16
N GLU A 285 -14.15 -47.60 18.12
CA GLU A 285 -13.55 -47.33 19.44
C GLU A 285 -12.01 -47.38 19.48
N SER A 286 -11.36 -46.57 18.64
CA SER A 286 -9.98 -46.18 18.90
C SER A 286 -9.99 -45.19 20.07
N ALA A 287 -9.38 -45.58 21.19
CA ALA A 287 -9.12 -44.68 22.31
C ALA A 287 -8.54 -43.38 21.76
N ALA A 288 -9.22 -42.25 21.99
CA ALA A 288 -8.79 -40.94 21.53
C ALA A 288 -7.36 -40.69 22.03
N VAL A 289 -6.37 -40.97 21.17
CA VAL A 289 -4.99 -40.57 21.40
C VAL A 289 -5.06 -39.07 21.48
N ALA A 290 -4.78 -38.51 22.66
CA ALA A 290 -4.74 -37.08 22.86
C ALA A 290 -3.61 -36.53 21.99
N VAL A 291 -3.94 -36.12 20.77
CA VAL A 291 -3.03 -35.45 19.86
C VAL A 291 -2.67 -34.14 20.55
N THR A 292 -1.43 -34.05 21.03
CA THR A 292 -0.93 -32.80 21.59
C THR A 292 -0.86 -31.80 20.44
N PRO A 293 -1.55 -30.66 20.51
CA PRO A 293 -1.52 -29.69 19.43
C PRO A 293 -0.07 -29.24 19.19
N PRO A 294 0.33 -29.02 17.92
CA PRO A 294 1.67 -28.56 17.61
C PRO A 294 1.96 -27.23 18.33
N ALA A 295 3.21 -27.06 18.76
CA ALA A 295 3.64 -25.82 19.39
C ALA A 295 3.42 -24.63 18.42
N PRO A 296 2.91 -23.49 18.91
CA PRO A 296 2.67 -22.34 18.05
C PRO A 296 3.97 -21.81 17.46
N VAL A 297 3.93 -21.42 16.18
CA VAL A 297 5.04 -20.73 15.51
C VAL A 297 5.00 -19.26 15.88
N LEU A 298 6.09 -18.77 16.46
CA LEU A 298 6.25 -17.37 16.81
C LEU A 298 6.85 -16.61 15.63
N THR A 299 6.15 -15.59 15.17
CA THR A 299 6.61 -14.72 14.08
C THR A 299 6.72 -13.30 14.57
N ARG A 300 7.90 -12.71 14.41
CA ARG A 300 8.22 -11.32 14.69
C ARG A 300 7.96 -10.48 13.45
N PHE A 301 7.21 -9.39 13.62
CA PHE A 301 6.91 -8.41 12.60
C PHE A 301 7.47 -7.05 12.98
N ARG A 302 8.07 -6.37 12.00
CA ARG A 302 8.35 -4.94 12.04
C ARG A 302 7.85 -4.33 10.75
N VAL A 303 6.85 -3.47 10.87
CA VAL A 303 6.09 -2.97 9.74
C VAL A 303 6.14 -1.45 9.70
N VAL A 304 6.51 -0.91 8.54
CA VAL A 304 6.50 0.52 8.25
C VAL A 304 5.73 0.72 6.94
N VAL A 305 4.72 1.57 6.94
CA VAL A 305 3.98 1.96 5.72
C VAL A 305 4.24 3.42 5.41
N ARG A 306 4.35 3.81 4.14
CA ARG A 306 4.38 5.23 3.78
C ARG A 306 2.97 5.78 3.64
N CYS A 307 2.79 6.98 4.18
CA CYS A 307 1.57 7.74 4.07
C CYS A 307 1.20 7.93 2.59
N ARG A 308 -0.03 7.60 2.20
CA ARG A 308 -0.50 7.86 0.82
C ARG A 308 -0.64 9.35 0.51
N GLU A 309 -0.85 10.16 1.54
CA GLU A 309 -1.06 11.60 1.39
C GLU A 309 0.26 12.39 1.39
N CYS A 310 1.18 12.12 2.32
CA CYS A 310 2.42 12.90 2.48
C CYS A 310 3.72 12.09 2.30
N GLY A 311 3.64 10.77 2.04
CA GLY A 311 4.82 9.91 1.89
C GLY A 311 5.59 9.59 3.18
N THR A 312 5.29 10.25 4.31
CA THR A 312 5.95 10.00 5.61
C THR A 312 5.81 8.53 6.02
N GLU A 313 6.88 7.93 6.54
CA GLU A 313 6.87 6.59 7.10
C GLU A 313 6.08 6.53 8.42
N ILE A 314 5.12 5.62 8.47
CA ILE A 314 4.21 5.39 9.59
C ILE A 314 4.52 3.98 10.12
N PRO A 315 4.99 3.85 11.36
CA PRO A 315 5.15 2.55 11.98
C PRO A 315 3.78 1.91 12.22
N VAL A 316 3.66 0.61 11.93
CA VAL A 316 2.46 -0.18 12.22
C VAL A 316 2.80 -1.13 13.36
N ASN A 317 2.52 -0.69 14.59
CA ASN A 317 2.89 -1.37 15.84
C ASN A 317 1.81 -2.38 16.30
N GLY A 318 1.34 -3.24 15.39
CA GLY A 318 0.38 -4.30 15.69
C GLY A 318 -0.56 -4.62 14.53
N PRO A 319 -1.45 -5.63 14.68
CA PRO A 319 -2.45 -5.99 13.69
C PRO A 319 -3.63 -5.00 13.72
N VAL A 320 -3.42 -3.79 13.22
CA VAL A 320 -4.47 -2.76 13.11
C VAL A 320 -5.07 -2.71 11.70
N ARG A 321 -6.34 -2.32 11.60
CA ARG A 321 -6.97 -2.06 10.29
C ARG A 321 -6.61 -0.70 9.72
N GLN A 322 -6.34 0.26 10.61
CA GLN A 322 -6.10 1.65 10.26
C GLN A 322 -4.90 2.20 11.01
N VAL A 323 -4.16 3.10 10.38
CA VAL A 323 -3.13 3.92 11.02
C VAL A 323 -3.35 5.38 10.64
N THR A 324 -3.06 6.29 11.55
CA THR A 324 -3.11 7.73 11.30
C THR A 324 -1.68 8.24 11.13
N CYS A 325 -1.44 8.99 10.05
CA CYS A 325 -0.14 9.61 9.86
C CYS A 325 0.10 10.70 10.90
N GLY A 326 1.17 10.60 11.69
CA GLY A 326 1.54 11.63 12.68
C GLY A 326 1.93 13.00 12.07
N THR A 327 2.19 13.05 10.77
CA THR A 327 2.53 14.30 10.06
C THR A 327 1.30 15.02 9.52
N CYS A 328 0.46 14.32 8.73
CA CYS A 328 -0.68 14.93 8.03
C CYS A 328 -2.05 14.53 8.57
N PHE A 329 -2.12 13.69 9.61
CA PHE A 329 -3.36 13.17 10.22
C PHE A 329 -4.28 12.38 9.28
N ALA A 330 -3.81 12.03 8.08
CA ALA A 330 -4.55 11.17 7.19
C ALA A 330 -4.64 9.76 7.77
N THR A 331 -5.88 9.25 7.86
CA THR A 331 -6.14 7.87 8.24
C THR A 331 -6.03 6.96 7.02
N MET A 332 -5.29 5.87 7.16
CA MET A 332 -5.04 4.89 6.10
C MET A 332 -5.54 3.52 6.48
N GLN A 333 -6.21 2.85 5.55
CA GLN A 333 -6.55 1.43 5.68
C GLN A 333 -5.32 0.57 5.39
N VAL A 334 -4.85 -0.16 6.41
CA VAL A 334 -3.71 -1.11 6.33
C VAL A 334 -4.13 -2.56 6.58
N GLY A 335 -5.33 -2.82 7.09
CA GLY A 335 -5.76 -4.16 7.51
C GLY A 335 -5.59 -5.26 6.46
N ARG A 336 -6.05 -5.02 5.23
CA ARG A 336 -5.90 -5.99 4.12
C ARG A 336 -4.42 -6.27 3.78
N PHE A 337 -3.55 -5.27 3.90
CA PHE A 337 -2.13 -5.43 3.63
C PHE A 337 -1.43 -6.19 4.75
N VAL A 338 -1.76 -5.87 6.00
CA VAL A 338 -1.26 -6.59 7.17
C VAL A 338 -1.70 -8.05 7.12
N GLY A 339 -2.97 -8.33 6.81
CA GLY A 339 -3.49 -9.70 6.62
C GLY A 339 -2.73 -10.45 5.51
N ASN A 340 -2.54 -9.83 4.34
CA ASN A 340 -1.76 -10.42 3.25
C ASN A 340 -0.31 -10.70 3.67
N TRP A 341 0.36 -9.78 4.38
CA TRP A 341 1.73 -10.00 4.84
C TRP A 341 1.85 -11.14 5.84
N ILE A 342 0.89 -11.26 6.75
CA ILE A 342 0.85 -12.37 7.71
C ILE A 342 0.62 -13.69 6.97
N ARG A 343 -0.31 -13.71 6.00
CA ARG A 343 -0.56 -14.89 5.15
C ARG A 343 0.67 -15.27 4.32
N GLU A 344 1.35 -14.30 3.72
CA GLU A 344 2.61 -14.53 3.00
C GLU A 344 3.72 -15.03 3.93
N ALA A 345 3.78 -14.53 5.17
CA ALA A 345 4.69 -15.05 6.18
C ALA A 345 4.35 -16.48 6.60
N GLU A 346 3.06 -16.83 6.77
CA GLU A 346 2.60 -18.21 7.02
C GLU A 346 3.04 -19.14 5.88
N HIS A 347 2.74 -18.78 4.63
CA HIS A 347 3.09 -19.62 3.48
C HIS A 347 4.61 -19.71 3.24
N GLY A 348 5.31 -18.58 3.27
CA GLY A 348 6.72 -18.49 2.95
C GLY A 348 7.63 -19.08 4.04
N CYS A 349 7.25 -18.95 5.31
CA CYS A 349 8.03 -19.52 6.41
C CYS A 349 7.85 -21.04 6.54
N CYS A 350 6.71 -21.59 6.15
CA CYS A 350 6.50 -23.04 6.13
C CYS A 350 7.35 -23.76 5.08
N ALA A 351 7.76 -23.09 3.99
CA ALA A 351 8.47 -23.72 2.88
C ALA A 351 10.01 -23.74 2.98
N MET A 352 10.64 -23.04 3.94
CA MET A 352 12.10 -22.84 3.97
C MET A 352 12.80 -23.62 5.10
N PRO A 353 13.84 -24.43 4.86
CA PRO A 353 14.57 -25.13 5.94
C PRO A 353 15.32 -24.15 6.88
N LYS A 354 15.47 -24.52 8.17
CA LYS A 354 16.26 -23.78 9.18
C LYS A 354 17.74 -23.69 8.75
N PRO A 355 18.51 -22.61 9.05
CA PRO A 355 18.35 -21.73 10.22
C PRO A 355 18.25 -20.20 9.99
N ALA A 356 18.08 -19.67 8.77
CA ALA A 356 18.05 -18.22 8.54
C ALA A 356 16.77 -17.74 7.83
N ARG A 357 15.64 -17.64 8.55
CA ARG A 357 14.34 -17.24 8.00
C ARG A 357 14.07 -15.73 8.18
N LYS A 358 14.80 -14.88 7.45
CA LYS A 358 14.36 -13.49 7.24
C LYS A 358 13.55 -13.42 5.96
N CYS A 359 12.23 -13.29 6.08
CA CYS A 359 11.37 -13.05 4.94
C CYS A 359 11.13 -11.54 4.81
N ARG A 360 11.73 -10.92 3.79
CA ARG A 360 11.39 -9.54 3.42
C ARG A 360 10.14 -9.60 2.54
N VAL A 361 8.99 -9.41 3.16
CA VAL A 361 7.70 -9.44 2.48
C VAL A 361 7.45 -8.06 1.86
N GLY A 362 7.98 -7.84 0.65
CA GLY A 362 7.73 -6.64 -0.13
C GLY A 362 6.38 -6.72 -0.85
N GLY A 363 5.28 -6.49 -0.13
CA GLY A 363 3.94 -6.53 -0.74
C GLY A 363 3.75 -5.41 -1.78
N ARG A 364 3.37 -5.77 -3.01
CA ARG A 364 3.02 -4.80 -4.06
C ARG A 364 1.68 -4.13 -3.72
N GLY A 365 1.68 -2.84 -3.38
CA GLY A 365 0.44 -2.04 -3.28
C GLY A 365 0.41 -0.96 -2.19
N LEU A 366 1.34 -1.03 -1.23
CA LEU A 366 1.69 0.08 -0.35
C LEU A 366 3.20 0.25 -0.42
N ASN A 367 3.66 1.50 -0.49
CA ASN A 367 5.08 1.83 -0.37
C ASN A 367 5.50 1.60 1.10
N GLY A 368 5.62 0.34 1.53
CA GLY A 368 5.94 -0.02 2.91
C GLY A 368 7.03 -1.07 2.96
N GLU A 369 7.76 -1.09 4.07
CA GLU A 369 8.72 -2.14 4.39
C GLU A 369 8.15 -3.01 5.50
N THR A 370 8.01 -4.30 5.21
CA THR A 370 7.64 -5.31 6.19
C THR A 370 8.79 -6.29 6.37
N HIS A 371 9.25 -6.43 7.59
CA HIS A 371 10.21 -7.44 8.01
C HIS A 371 9.50 -8.48 8.86
N ALA A 372 9.44 -9.72 8.38
CA ALA A 372 8.88 -10.85 9.10
C ALA A 372 9.98 -11.89 9.35
N GLU A 373 10.06 -12.38 10.59
CA GLU A 373 11.06 -13.38 10.99
C GLU A 373 10.44 -14.37 11.97
N VAL A 374 10.57 -15.67 11.67
CA VAL A 374 10.21 -16.72 12.62
C VAL A 374 11.27 -16.78 13.70
N VAL A 375 10.84 -16.69 14.96
CA VAL A 375 11.72 -16.71 16.12
C VAL A 375 11.41 -17.93 16.99
N ASP A 376 12.42 -18.51 17.64
CA ASP A 376 12.20 -19.65 18.53
C ASP A 376 11.63 -19.21 19.90
N PHE A 377 11.86 -17.95 20.30
CA PHE A 377 11.35 -17.37 21.53
C PHE A 377 11.20 -15.84 21.44
N ILE A 378 10.43 -15.26 22.35
CA ILE A 378 10.31 -13.81 22.51
C ILE A 378 11.22 -13.39 23.67
N ALA A 379 12.11 -12.41 23.44
CA ALA A 379 12.97 -11.90 24.50
C ALA A 379 12.25 -10.83 25.34
N CYS A 380 12.38 -10.90 26.66
CA CYS A 380 11.90 -9.85 27.57
C CYS A 380 12.61 -8.52 27.27
N THR A 381 11.86 -7.43 27.07
CA THR A 381 12.44 -6.11 26.77
C THR A 381 13.25 -5.54 27.94
N ALA A 382 12.94 -5.94 29.18
CA ALA A 382 13.65 -5.50 30.38
C ALA A 382 14.97 -6.25 30.64
N CYS A 383 15.03 -7.57 30.41
CA CYS A 383 16.21 -8.39 30.78
C CYS A 383 16.82 -9.23 29.66
N GLY A 384 16.24 -9.23 28.46
CA GLY A 384 16.71 -9.97 27.29
C GLY A 384 16.52 -11.49 27.33
N LYS A 385 16.06 -12.06 28.46
CA LYS A 385 15.84 -13.51 28.60
C LYS A 385 14.55 -13.95 27.90
N PRO A 386 14.45 -15.22 27.43
CA PRO A 386 13.24 -15.75 26.84
C PRO A 386 12.03 -15.62 27.77
N LEU A 387 10.92 -15.12 27.24
CA LEU A 387 9.62 -15.14 27.90
C LEU A 387 9.09 -16.59 27.94
N PRO A 388 8.35 -16.97 29.00
CA PRO A 388 7.66 -18.25 29.02
C PRO A 388 6.66 -18.32 27.86
N GLY A 389 6.31 -19.54 27.44
CA GLY A 389 5.23 -19.75 26.47
C GLY A 389 3.96 -19.00 26.91
N VAL A 390 3.37 -18.25 25.99
CA VAL A 390 2.21 -17.42 26.30
C VAL A 390 0.97 -18.32 26.44
N PRO A 391 0.29 -18.34 27.60
CA PRO A 391 -0.94 -19.09 27.75
C PRO A 391 -1.99 -18.54 26.79
N HIS A 392 -2.73 -19.43 26.12
CA HIS A 392 -3.81 -19.04 25.25
C HIS A 392 -4.87 -18.20 26.00
N GLY A 393 -5.21 -17.03 25.48
CA GLY A 393 -6.19 -16.11 26.08
C GLY A 393 -5.72 -15.30 27.29
N ALA A 394 -4.45 -15.41 27.72
CA ALA A 394 -3.92 -14.53 28.76
C ALA A 394 -3.90 -13.08 28.26
N THR A 395 -4.23 -12.12 29.15
CA THR A 395 -4.15 -10.68 28.88
C THR A 395 -2.88 -10.05 29.45
N GLU A 396 -2.36 -10.61 30.54
CA GLU A 396 -1.15 -10.19 31.21
C GLU A 396 -0.29 -11.40 31.57
N ALA A 397 1.01 -11.26 31.41
CA ALA A 397 2.00 -12.23 31.85
C ALA A 397 3.24 -11.50 32.39
N ALA A 398 4.10 -12.23 33.09
CA ALA A 398 5.33 -11.67 33.63
C ALA A 398 6.52 -12.50 33.19
N CYS A 399 7.64 -11.84 32.91
CA CYS A 399 8.90 -12.50 32.67
C CYS A 399 9.29 -13.31 33.92
N THR A 400 9.43 -14.63 33.78
CA THR A 400 9.82 -15.50 34.90
C THR A 400 11.20 -15.20 35.47
N ALA A 401 12.03 -14.47 34.73
CA ALA A 401 13.39 -14.15 35.15
C ALA A 401 13.52 -12.80 35.89
N CYS A 402 12.78 -11.76 35.51
CA CYS A 402 12.90 -10.43 36.13
C CYS A 402 11.59 -9.87 36.69
N GLY A 403 10.46 -10.56 36.50
CA GLY A 403 9.14 -10.12 36.95
C GLY A 403 8.53 -8.98 36.13
N ALA A 404 9.19 -8.49 35.08
CA ALA A 404 8.64 -7.45 34.20
C ALA A 404 7.35 -7.95 33.54
N ALA A 405 6.27 -7.19 33.69
CA ALA A 405 4.99 -7.48 33.05
C ALA A 405 5.09 -7.27 31.53
N PHE A 406 4.34 -8.07 30.78
CA PHE A 406 4.10 -7.91 29.36
C PHE A 406 2.65 -8.29 29.05
N SER A 407 2.10 -7.73 27.98
CA SER A 407 0.69 -7.92 27.63
C SER A 407 0.54 -8.87 26.45
N THR A 408 -0.52 -9.65 26.47
CA THR A 408 -0.88 -10.55 25.38
C THR A 408 -2.34 -10.35 25.06
N PHE A 409 -2.74 -10.52 23.81
CA PHE A 409 -4.11 -10.23 23.40
C PHE A 409 -4.58 -11.30 22.43
N PRO A 410 -5.87 -11.67 22.45
CA PRO A 410 -6.43 -12.42 21.35
C PRO A 410 -6.20 -11.65 20.05
N GLY A 411 -5.92 -12.37 18.95
CA GLY A 411 -5.86 -11.74 17.64
C GLY A 411 -7.19 -11.01 17.35
N PRO A 412 -7.17 -9.85 16.69
CA PRO A 412 -8.39 -9.14 16.40
C PRO A 412 -9.30 -9.95 15.47
N GLU A 413 -10.61 -9.88 15.67
CA GLU A 413 -11.58 -10.74 14.98
C GLU A 413 -11.38 -10.71 13.47
N TRP A 414 -11.16 -9.52 12.91
CA TRP A 414 -10.92 -9.34 11.49
C TRP A 414 -9.71 -10.10 10.95
N LEU A 415 -8.69 -10.32 11.78
CA LEU A 415 -7.49 -11.02 11.37
C LEU A 415 -7.78 -12.51 11.20
N GLY A 416 -8.70 -13.06 11.99
CA GLY A 416 -9.19 -14.43 11.85
C GLY A 416 -9.92 -14.69 10.53
N ASP A 417 -10.43 -13.64 9.87
CA ASP A 417 -11.02 -13.76 8.53
C ASP A 417 -9.95 -13.78 7.42
N GLU A 418 -8.75 -13.24 7.69
CA GLU A 418 -7.70 -12.98 6.69
C GLU A 418 -6.53 -13.97 6.76
N VAL A 419 -6.41 -14.76 7.82
CA VAL A 419 -5.30 -15.70 8.03
C VAL A 419 -5.83 -17.11 8.28
N ILE A 420 -4.97 -18.10 8.04
CA ILE A 420 -5.35 -19.52 8.10
C ILE A 420 -5.30 -20.00 9.56
N SER A 421 -4.32 -19.56 10.32
CA SER A 421 -4.10 -20.03 11.69
C SER A 421 -4.97 -19.29 12.70
N GLU A 422 -5.26 -19.93 13.83
CA GLU A 422 -5.67 -19.19 15.02
C GLU A 422 -4.53 -18.27 15.45
N VAL A 423 -4.84 -16.97 15.60
CA VAL A 423 -3.84 -15.96 15.91
C VAL A 423 -3.98 -15.53 17.36
N GLN A 424 -2.89 -15.70 18.10
CA GLN A 424 -2.68 -15.01 19.36
C GLN A 424 -1.63 -13.92 19.17
N CYS A 425 -1.98 -12.68 19.50
CA CYS A 425 -1.08 -11.54 19.36
C CYS A 425 -0.31 -11.31 20.66
N ILE A 426 1.00 -11.19 20.56
CA ILE A 426 1.89 -10.93 21.69
C ILE A 426 2.55 -9.59 21.43
N LEU A 427 2.10 -8.56 22.15
CA LEU A 427 2.64 -7.20 22.06
C LEU A 427 3.61 -6.98 23.22
N CYS A 428 4.90 -6.84 22.94
CA CYS A 428 5.88 -6.66 24.00
C CYS A 428 5.85 -5.26 24.64
N GLU A 429 5.32 -4.23 23.97
CA GLU A 429 5.23 -2.87 24.52
C GLU A 429 4.05 -2.10 23.93
N MET A 430 3.13 -1.63 24.79
CA MET A 430 1.94 -0.88 24.37
C MET A 430 2.24 0.63 24.43
N GLU A 431 2.20 1.32 23.28
CA GLU A 431 1.98 2.77 23.22
C GLU A 431 0.57 2.97 22.67
N VAL A 432 -0.34 3.35 23.55
CA VAL A 432 -1.78 3.47 23.26
C VAL A 432 -2.02 4.74 22.45
N ALA A 433 -2.44 4.57 21.19
CA ALA A 433 -2.97 5.65 20.39
C ALA A 433 -4.47 5.89 20.72
N PRO A 434 -4.91 7.15 20.88
CA PRO A 434 -6.29 7.50 21.23
C PRO A 434 -7.24 7.38 20.02
N VAL A 435 -8.51 7.03 20.25
CA VAL A 435 -9.61 7.24 19.30
C VAL A 435 -10.73 8.01 19.98
N LYS A 436 -11.20 9.07 19.31
CA LYS A 436 -12.35 9.89 19.69
C LYS A 436 -13.67 9.24 19.27
N ASP A 437 -14.67 9.43 20.13
CA ASP A 437 -16.00 8.83 20.07
C ASP A 437 -16.73 9.03 18.73
N GLY A 438 -17.40 7.97 18.24
CA GLY A 438 -18.62 8.14 17.43
C GLY A 438 -18.83 7.29 16.17
N ALA A 439 -18.02 6.27 15.84
CA ALA A 439 -18.28 5.41 14.70
C ALA A 439 -18.38 3.93 15.09
N GLU A 440 -19.58 3.37 14.96
CA GLU A 440 -19.89 1.96 15.18
C GLU A 440 -19.15 1.06 14.17
N GLY A 441 -18.03 0.53 14.62
CA GLY A 441 -17.31 -0.57 13.99
C GLY A 441 -16.35 -1.12 15.03
N ALA A 442 -16.64 -2.30 15.58
CA ALA A 442 -15.93 -2.94 16.68
C ALA A 442 -14.40 -2.97 16.44
N ALA A 443 -13.73 -1.93 16.94
CA ALA A 443 -12.29 -1.87 17.09
C ALA A 443 -11.97 -2.39 18.48
N PHE A 444 -10.91 -3.19 18.59
CA PHE A 444 -10.29 -3.59 19.85
C PHE A 444 -10.10 -2.35 20.76
N SER A 445 -11.00 -2.19 21.74
CA SER A 445 -10.85 -1.24 22.84
C SER A 445 -11.82 -1.58 23.97
N ASP A 446 -11.38 -2.47 24.85
CA ASP A 446 -11.65 -2.49 26.30
C ASP A 446 -10.78 -3.65 26.84
N THR A 447 -9.99 -3.55 27.90
CA THR A 447 -10.09 -2.71 29.09
C THR A 447 -8.67 -2.53 29.69
N SER A 448 -8.46 -1.42 30.40
CA SER A 448 -7.28 -1.09 31.24
C SER A 448 -5.94 -0.82 30.54
N THR A 449 -5.69 0.44 30.20
CA THR A 449 -4.34 1.04 30.24
C THR A 449 -4.33 2.15 31.30
N PRO A 450 -3.27 2.28 32.13
CA PRO A 450 -3.15 3.38 33.10
C PRO A 450 -3.06 4.71 32.33
N ALA A 451 -3.69 5.76 32.86
CA ALA A 451 -3.69 7.11 32.29
C ALA A 451 -2.32 7.48 31.68
N GLY A 452 -2.21 7.41 30.35
CA GLY A 452 -1.15 8.09 29.63
C GLY A 452 -1.22 9.54 30.07
N ALA A 453 -0.12 10.08 30.61
CA ALA A 453 -0.07 11.42 31.15
C ALA A 453 -0.75 12.34 30.14
N ALA A 454 -1.92 12.89 30.50
CA ALA A 454 -2.69 13.73 29.61
C ALA A 454 -1.73 14.78 29.06
N VAL A 455 -1.47 14.72 27.74
CA VAL A 455 -0.57 15.66 27.08
C VAL A 455 -1.17 17.03 27.36
N THR A 456 -0.57 17.73 28.32
CA THR A 456 -1.15 18.96 28.85
C THR A 456 -1.09 19.96 27.71
N PRO A 457 -2.24 20.55 27.30
CA PRO A 457 -2.25 21.53 26.23
C PRO A 457 -1.19 22.58 26.50
N VAL A 458 -0.33 22.83 25.52
CA VAL A 458 0.71 23.84 25.64
C VAL A 458 0.13 25.16 25.16
N THR A 459 0.33 26.20 25.95
CA THR A 459 -0.02 27.55 25.55
C THR A 459 1.04 28.08 24.58
N PHE A 460 0.61 28.49 23.39
CA PHE A 460 1.45 29.07 22.35
C PHE A 460 0.97 30.50 22.06
N ASP A 461 1.86 31.49 22.02
CA ASP A 461 1.47 32.86 21.70
C ASP A 461 1.44 33.08 20.19
N CYS A 462 0.38 33.71 19.69
CA CYS A 462 0.25 34.02 18.28
C CYS A 462 1.36 34.98 17.82
N LEU A 463 2.20 34.56 16.88
CA LEU A 463 3.19 35.39 16.18
C LEU A 463 2.55 36.59 15.48
N GLY A 464 1.27 36.52 15.13
CA GLY A 464 0.57 37.63 14.47
C GLY A 464 0.05 38.71 15.43
N CYS A 465 -0.69 38.30 16.48
CA CYS A 465 -1.40 39.24 17.36
C CYS A 465 -0.99 39.16 18.84
N GLY A 466 -0.05 38.31 19.21
CA GLY A 466 0.40 38.08 20.58
C GLY A 466 -0.59 37.32 21.46
N SER A 467 -1.76 36.93 20.94
CA SER A 467 -2.78 36.23 21.74
C SER A 467 -2.36 34.79 22.03
N SER A 468 -2.47 34.42 23.29
CA SER A 468 -2.29 33.06 23.79
C SER A 468 -3.34 32.10 23.21
N MET A 469 -2.90 30.98 22.62
CA MET A 469 -3.77 29.92 22.10
C MET A 469 -3.41 28.55 22.69
N PRO A 470 -4.42 27.74 23.04
CA PRO A 470 -4.18 26.37 23.46
C PRO A 470 -3.85 25.51 22.24
N VAL A 471 -2.70 24.84 22.28
CA VAL A 471 -2.29 23.85 21.28
C VAL A 471 -2.33 22.48 21.96
N GLY A 472 -3.21 21.61 21.47
CA GLY A 472 -3.45 20.29 22.02
C GLY A 472 -2.94 19.16 21.11
N PRO A 473 -3.11 17.89 21.53
CA PRO A 473 -2.74 16.71 20.75
C PRO A 473 -3.58 16.53 19.47
N ASP A 474 -4.65 17.30 19.29
CA ASP A 474 -5.45 17.32 18.05
C ASP A 474 -5.09 18.49 17.12
N THR A 475 -4.26 19.41 17.59
CA THR A 475 -3.88 20.57 16.79
C THR A 475 -2.89 20.14 15.72
N GLY A 476 -3.21 20.43 14.46
CA GLY A 476 -2.32 20.19 13.33
C GLY A 476 -1.06 21.04 13.39
N ARG A 477 -0.03 20.68 12.62
CA ARG A 477 1.28 21.35 12.63
C ARG A 477 1.19 22.84 12.29
N ILE A 478 0.19 23.16 11.47
CA ILE A 478 -0.22 24.50 11.13
C ILE A 478 -1.59 24.73 11.74
N CYS A 479 -1.70 25.73 12.60
CA CYS A 479 -2.93 26.06 13.30
C CYS A 479 -3.35 27.49 12.99
N ARG A 480 -4.66 27.69 12.78
CA ARG A 480 -5.23 29.01 12.55
C ARG A 480 -5.51 29.70 13.88
N CYS A 481 -5.00 30.92 14.05
CA CYS A 481 -5.27 31.71 15.23
C CYS A 481 -6.77 32.05 15.34
N PRO A 482 -7.46 31.73 16.45
CA PRO A 482 -8.88 32.05 16.60
C PRO A 482 -9.13 33.55 16.73
N PHE A 483 -8.11 34.35 17.07
CA PHE A 483 -8.24 35.79 17.28
C PHE A 483 -7.98 36.61 16.02
N CYS A 484 -6.91 36.31 15.27
CA CYS A 484 -6.52 37.08 14.07
C CYS A 484 -6.66 36.31 12.76
N SER A 485 -7.11 35.05 12.80
CA SER A 485 -7.32 34.17 11.64
C SER A 485 -6.08 33.88 10.78
N ARG A 486 -4.88 34.23 11.24
CA ARG A 486 -3.63 33.89 10.54
C ARG A 486 -3.22 32.45 10.86
N ASP A 487 -2.71 31.77 9.85
CA ASP A 487 -2.10 30.45 10.02
C ASP A 487 -0.72 30.58 10.63
N GLN A 488 -0.40 29.66 11.52
CA GLN A 488 0.86 29.66 12.26
C GLN A 488 1.49 28.28 12.24
N TYR A 489 2.79 28.27 12.01
CA TYR A 489 3.60 27.07 12.11
C TYR A 489 4.06 26.84 13.55
N ILE A 490 3.75 25.66 14.10
CA ILE A 490 4.26 25.25 15.40
C ILE A 490 5.71 24.75 15.21
N PRO A 491 6.71 25.19 15.98
CA PRO A 491 8.09 24.68 15.88
C PRO A 491 8.24 23.20 16.28
N ASP A 492 9.32 22.55 15.85
CA ASP A 492 9.51 21.09 15.98
C ASP A 492 9.51 20.64 17.45
N GLU A 493 10.16 21.43 18.31
CA GLU A 493 10.28 21.12 19.74
C GLU A 493 8.91 21.14 20.43
N PHE A 494 8.01 22.04 20.03
CA PHE A 494 6.64 22.09 20.54
C PHE A 494 5.80 20.98 19.93
N TRP A 495 5.95 20.74 18.63
CA TRP A 495 5.24 19.69 17.93
C TRP A 495 5.54 18.31 18.50
N PHE A 496 6.82 17.94 18.66
CA PHE A 496 7.20 16.62 19.17
C PHE A 496 6.87 16.42 20.65
N ARG A 497 6.67 17.50 21.41
CA ARG A 497 6.11 17.41 22.77
C ARG A 497 4.62 17.07 22.77
N LEU A 498 3.88 17.58 21.78
CA LEU A 498 2.45 17.31 21.61
C LEU A 498 2.18 15.99 20.87
N HIS A 499 3.09 15.63 19.95
CA HIS A 499 3.02 14.51 19.03
C HIS A 499 4.36 13.76 19.01
N PRO A 500 4.66 12.97 20.06
CA PRO A 500 5.89 12.19 20.11
C PRO A 500 6.06 11.35 18.83
N PRO A 501 7.24 11.34 18.19
CA PRO A 501 7.44 10.58 16.98
C PRO A 501 7.21 9.10 17.27
N GLN A 502 6.34 8.48 16.47
CA GLN A 502 6.09 7.05 16.60
C GLN A 502 7.32 6.27 16.13
N VAL A 503 7.77 5.32 16.93
CA VAL A 503 8.91 4.45 16.60
C VAL A 503 8.37 3.10 16.13
N ALA A 504 8.91 2.58 15.02
CA ALA A 504 8.62 1.23 14.57
C ALA A 504 9.14 0.21 15.59
N ARG A 505 8.22 -0.53 16.21
CA ARG A 505 8.51 -1.57 17.20
C ARG A 505 8.27 -2.95 16.60
N ASP A 506 9.00 -3.91 17.15
CA ASP A 506 8.76 -5.32 16.87
C ASP A 506 7.49 -5.75 17.62
N TRP A 507 6.58 -6.44 16.93
CA TRP A 507 5.44 -7.11 17.53
C TRP A 507 5.39 -8.57 17.08
N PHE A 508 4.75 -9.42 17.87
CA PHE A 508 4.85 -10.87 17.69
C PHE A 508 3.46 -11.47 17.51
N LEU A 509 3.37 -12.48 16.64
CA LEU A 509 2.20 -13.35 16.53
C LEU A 509 2.62 -14.78 16.89
N ALA A 510 1.85 -15.41 17.77
CA ALA A 510 1.85 -16.85 17.94
C ALA A 510 0.78 -17.41 17.00
N LEU A 511 1.23 -18.18 16.01
CA LEU A 511 0.40 -18.82 15.01
C LEU A 511 0.35 -20.31 15.34
N GLY A 512 -0.79 -20.79 15.84
CA GLY A 512 -0.96 -22.19 16.22
C GLY A 512 -2.28 -22.44 16.92
N GLY A 513 -2.98 -23.49 16.51
CA GLY A 513 -4.31 -23.87 16.97
C GLY A 513 -5.02 -24.76 15.94
N PRO A 514 -6.15 -25.40 16.29
CA PRO A 514 -6.92 -26.19 15.33
C PRO A 514 -7.31 -25.31 14.12
N LEU A 515 -7.07 -25.85 12.93
CA LEU A 515 -7.24 -25.14 11.66
C LEU A 515 -8.66 -24.54 11.51
N ILE A 516 -8.66 -23.20 11.40
CA ILE A 516 -9.49 -22.37 10.52
C ILE A 516 -10.96 -22.13 10.92
N ARG A 517 -11.28 -20.85 11.16
CA ARG A 517 -12.67 -20.34 11.17
C ARG A 517 -13.23 -20.05 9.76
N ASN A 518 -12.37 -19.70 8.79
CA ASN A 518 -12.79 -19.32 7.44
C ASN A 518 -12.74 -20.51 6.44
N PRO A 519 -13.88 -21.07 6.02
CA PRO A 519 -13.93 -22.27 5.17
C PRO A 519 -13.24 -22.09 3.81
N VAL A 520 -13.17 -20.87 3.26
CA VAL A 520 -12.50 -20.60 1.98
C VAL A 520 -10.99 -20.77 2.12
N LEU A 521 -10.42 -20.28 3.21
CA LEU A 521 -8.99 -20.43 3.51
C LEU A 521 -8.65 -21.87 3.88
N ALA A 522 -9.60 -22.64 4.43
CA ALA A 522 -9.45 -24.09 4.65
C ALA A 522 -9.31 -24.86 3.35
N ASP A 523 -10.16 -24.57 2.38
CA ASP A 523 -10.06 -25.18 1.06
C ASP A 523 -8.74 -24.79 0.35
N GLU A 524 -8.26 -23.55 0.52
CA GLU A 524 -6.98 -23.10 -0.02
C GLU A 524 -5.79 -23.79 0.65
N ALA A 525 -5.77 -23.88 1.99
CA ALA A 525 -4.72 -24.57 2.74
C ALA A 525 -4.65 -26.06 2.39
N ALA A 526 -5.82 -26.71 2.26
CA ALA A 526 -5.93 -28.10 1.84
C ALA A 526 -5.41 -28.30 0.41
N ARG A 527 -5.71 -27.37 -0.51
CA ARG A 527 -5.19 -27.38 -1.89
C ARG A 527 -3.67 -27.23 -1.94
N LEU A 528 -3.10 -26.40 -1.07
CA LEU A 528 -1.66 -26.16 -0.99
C LEU A 528 -0.89 -27.27 -0.25
N GLN A 529 -1.58 -28.31 0.23
CA GLN A 529 -0.99 -29.38 1.04
C GLN A 529 -0.14 -28.86 2.20
N LEU A 530 -0.59 -27.77 2.83
CA LEU A 530 0.04 -27.23 4.03
C LEU A 530 -0.24 -28.18 5.19
N SER A 531 0.47 -29.30 5.22
CA SER A 531 0.61 -30.10 6.42
C SER A 531 1.61 -29.36 7.31
N TRP A 532 1.14 -28.95 8.49
CA TRP A 532 2.05 -28.72 9.58
C TRP A 532 2.70 -30.07 9.82
N ASN A 533 3.99 -30.22 9.45
CA ASN A 533 4.68 -31.48 9.65
C ASN A 533 4.55 -31.84 11.13
N ASP A 534 3.75 -32.85 11.43
CA ASP A 534 3.80 -33.63 12.65
C ASP A 534 5.15 -34.35 12.63
N ALA A 535 6.23 -33.60 12.88
CA ALA A 535 7.49 -34.20 13.27
C ALA A 535 7.22 -34.85 14.63
N ASP A 536 6.84 -36.13 14.58
CA ASP A 536 6.60 -36.96 15.74
C ASP A 536 7.81 -36.86 16.69
N PRO A 537 7.66 -36.20 17.86
CA PRO A 537 8.75 -36.04 18.80
C PRO A 537 9.16 -37.38 19.45
N SER A 538 8.43 -38.47 19.17
CA SER A 538 8.74 -39.81 19.66
C SER A 538 9.63 -40.64 18.73
N VAL A 539 10.00 -40.11 17.55
CA VAL A 539 11.09 -40.70 16.76
C VAL A 539 12.41 -40.20 17.36
N PRO A 540 13.15 -41.03 18.13
CA PRO A 540 14.48 -40.64 18.57
C PRO A 540 15.30 -40.30 17.34
N ALA A 541 16.02 -39.18 17.38
CA ALA A 541 16.96 -38.82 16.32
C ALA A 541 17.80 -40.06 16.02
N ASP A 542 17.60 -40.61 14.82
CA ASP A 542 18.33 -41.79 14.40
C ASP A 542 19.79 -41.38 14.18
N ASP A 543 20.62 -41.57 15.22
CA ASP A 543 22.06 -41.36 15.21
C ASP A 543 22.77 -42.22 14.14
N SER A 544 22.05 -43.13 13.46
CA SER A 544 22.57 -43.95 12.36
C SER A 544 22.35 -43.36 10.97
N VAL A 545 21.67 -42.22 10.83
CA VAL A 545 21.73 -41.43 9.58
C VAL A 545 23.09 -40.73 9.56
N PRO A 546 24.00 -41.05 8.61
CA PRO A 546 25.25 -40.34 8.50
C PRO A 546 24.91 -38.86 8.30
N GLN A 547 25.29 -38.04 9.29
CA GLN A 547 25.31 -36.59 9.16
C GLN A 547 25.87 -36.28 7.77
N PRO A 548 25.18 -35.51 6.92
CA PRO A 548 25.79 -35.05 5.70
C PRO A 548 27.04 -34.33 6.15
N THR A 549 28.21 -34.92 5.86
CA THR A 549 29.49 -34.26 6.07
C THR A 549 29.31 -32.92 5.39
N MET A 550 29.32 -31.85 6.19
CA MET A 550 29.40 -30.51 5.65
C MET A 550 30.57 -30.57 4.68
N ILE A 551 30.25 -30.55 3.39
CA ILE A 551 31.16 -30.01 2.40
C ILE A 551 31.28 -28.59 2.88
N ASP A 552 32.37 -28.30 3.59
CA ASP A 552 32.81 -26.94 3.79
C ASP A 552 32.72 -26.29 2.41
N ASP A 553 31.76 -25.39 2.24
CA ASP A 553 31.80 -24.38 1.19
C ASP A 553 32.97 -23.46 1.53
N ALA A 554 34.18 -24.01 1.45
CA ALA A 554 35.39 -23.27 1.24
C ALA A 554 35.22 -22.61 -0.13
N ALA A 555 34.59 -21.43 -0.12
CA ALA A 555 34.68 -20.50 -1.22
C ALA A 555 36.17 -20.46 -1.60
N PRO A 556 36.52 -20.86 -2.83
CA PRO A 556 37.90 -21.14 -3.15
C PRO A 556 38.71 -19.85 -2.94
N ALA A 557 39.84 -19.97 -2.22
CA ALA A 557 40.65 -18.87 -1.70
C ALA A 557 40.99 -17.79 -2.74
N TRP A 558 40.91 -18.10 -4.04
CA TRP A 558 41.07 -17.14 -5.12
C TRP A 558 40.04 -16.01 -5.13
N ARG A 559 38.81 -16.17 -4.59
CA ARG A 559 37.81 -15.08 -4.56
C ARG A 559 38.30 -13.87 -3.74
N GLY A 560 39.00 -14.11 -2.63
CA GLY A 560 39.65 -13.05 -1.84
C GLY A 560 40.81 -12.40 -2.60
N HIS A 561 41.62 -13.21 -3.30
CA HIS A 561 42.74 -12.71 -4.10
C HIS A 561 42.28 -11.90 -5.34
N LEU A 562 41.13 -12.23 -5.92
CA LEU A 562 40.60 -11.55 -7.10
C LEU A 562 40.07 -10.15 -6.77
N LEU A 563 39.37 -10.01 -5.63
CA LEU A 563 38.97 -8.70 -5.10
C LEU A 563 40.18 -7.84 -4.71
N PHE A 564 41.24 -8.46 -4.16
CA PHE A 564 42.47 -7.75 -3.83
C PHE A 564 43.24 -7.29 -5.08
N ALA A 565 43.36 -8.16 -6.10
CA ALA A 565 43.98 -7.81 -7.38
C ALA A 565 43.23 -6.69 -8.11
N LEU A 566 41.89 -6.72 -8.09
CA LEU A 566 41.06 -5.67 -8.69
C LEU A 566 41.29 -4.30 -8.02
N LYS A 567 41.40 -4.26 -6.68
CA LYS A 567 41.71 -3.03 -5.93
C LYS A 567 43.08 -2.46 -6.29
N ILE A 568 44.10 -3.32 -6.44
CA ILE A 568 45.44 -2.89 -6.87
C ILE A 568 45.41 -2.33 -8.29
N ALA A 569 44.72 -2.99 -9.22
CA ALA A 569 44.60 -2.53 -10.60
C ALA A 569 43.89 -1.17 -10.71
N LEU A 570 42.81 -0.95 -9.95
CA LEU A 570 42.11 0.33 -9.90
C LEU A 570 42.98 1.44 -9.29
N ALA A 571 43.71 1.15 -8.22
CA ALA A 571 44.62 2.11 -7.60
C ALA A 571 45.78 2.49 -8.54
N ALA A 572 46.37 1.51 -9.24
CA ALA A 572 47.40 1.76 -10.24
C ALA A 572 46.88 2.57 -11.43
N GLY A 573 45.67 2.27 -11.91
CA GLY A 573 44.99 3.02 -12.96
C GLY A 573 44.74 4.49 -12.57
N ALA A 574 44.25 4.73 -11.34
CA ALA A 574 44.05 6.08 -10.83
C ALA A 574 45.37 6.85 -10.69
N ALA A 575 46.44 6.19 -10.21
CA ALA A 575 47.76 6.80 -10.08
C ALA A 575 48.37 7.19 -11.45
N LEU A 576 48.24 6.32 -12.46
CA LEU A 576 48.68 6.62 -13.83
C LEU A 576 47.88 7.77 -14.45
N LEU A 577 46.58 7.85 -14.18
CA LEU A 577 45.71 8.91 -14.67
C LEU A 577 46.05 10.26 -14.02
N LEU A 578 46.37 10.26 -12.72
CA LEU A 578 46.87 11.44 -12.02
C LEU A 578 48.26 11.89 -12.53
N LEU A 579 49.18 10.94 -12.75
CA LEU A 579 50.49 11.25 -13.34
C LEU A 579 50.34 11.90 -14.72
N ARG A 580 49.41 11.40 -15.54
CA ARG A 580 49.14 11.95 -16.88
C ARG A 580 48.45 13.33 -16.85
N LEU A 581 47.79 13.68 -15.76
CA LEU A 581 47.22 15.01 -15.55
C LEU A 581 48.24 16.01 -15.00
N CYS A 582 49.33 15.52 -14.38
CA CYS A 582 50.40 16.35 -13.84
C CYS A 582 51.56 16.59 -14.81
N THR A 583 51.68 15.79 -15.88
CA THR A 583 52.60 16.00 -17.02
C THR A 583 51.87 16.71 -18.15
#